data_AF-A0A257E9G4-F1
#
_entry.id   AF-A0A257E9G4-F1
#
_cell.length_a   1.000
_cell.length_b   1.000
_cell.length_c   1.000
_cell.angle_alpha   90.00
_cell.angle_beta   90.00
_cell.angle_gamma   90.00
#
_symmetry.space_group_name_H-M   'P 1'
#
loop_
_entity.id
_entity.type
_entity.pdbx_description
1 polymer ?
#
loop_
_entity_poly.entity_id
_entity_poly.type
_entity_poly.pdbx_seq_one_letter_code
_entity_poly.pdbx_strand_id
1 'polypeptide(L)'
;MIKFVLPLLQNRFERSPKRSDLDFEDSPFGVVFVEAKTGRFKRVNGVFANLMGRSADQLVGVRWSDLSPLALQKTPVYAEQGPNHSRPSPDT
;
A
#
# COMPACT_ATOMS: atom_id res chain seq x y z
N MET A 1 -27.11 -19.06 -26.89
CA MET A 1 -26.34 -19.38 -25.67
C MET A 1 -25.54 -18.14 -25.26
N ILE A 2 -25.27 -17.96 -23.96
CA ILE A 2 -24.73 -16.74 -23.29
C ILE A 2 -25.84 -15.78 -22.79
N LYS A 3 -26.58 -16.21 -21.77
CA LYS A 3 -27.38 -15.34 -20.88
C LYS A 3 -27.11 -15.59 -19.38
N PHE A 4 -26.08 -16.38 -19.06
CA PHE A 4 -25.84 -16.88 -17.69
C PHE A 4 -24.53 -16.41 -17.05
N VAL A 5 -23.69 -15.64 -17.76
CA VAL A 5 -22.40 -15.17 -17.22
C VAL A 5 -22.48 -13.82 -16.51
N LEU A 6 -23.52 -13.01 -16.75
CA LEU A 6 -23.69 -11.72 -16.05
C LEU A 6 -23.95 -11.85 -14.54
N PRO A 7 -24.83 -12.73 -14.04
CA PRO A 7 -25.06 -12.80 -12.60
C PRO A 7 -23.85 -13.35 -11.85
N LEU A 8 -22.95 -14.10 -12.51
CA LEU A 8 -21.74 -14.65 -11.88
C LEU A 8 -20.67 -13.58 -11.61
N LEU A 9 -20.63 -12.51 -12.43
CA LEU A 9 -19.76 -11.36 -12.20
C LEU A 9 -20.37 -10.38 -11.19
N GLN A 10 -21.69 -10.22 -11.20
CA GLN A 10 -22.40 -9.31 -10.30
C GLN A 10 -22.44 -9.81 -8.85
N ASN A 11 -22.49 -11.13 -8.64
CA ASN A 11 -22.56 -11.71 -7.29
C ASN A 11 -21.23 -11.72 -6.52
N ARG A 12 -20.13 -11.19 -7.09
CA ARG A 12 -18.85 -11.01 -6.37
C ARG A 12 -18.73 -9.63 -5.70
N PHE A 13 -19.57 -8.67 -6.09
CA PHE A 13 -19.55 -7.31 -5.54
C PHE A 13 -20.56 -7.08 -4.41
N GLU A 14 -21.49 -8.01 -4.18
CA GLU A 14 -22.52 -7.88 -3.12
C GLU A 14 -22.27 -8.78 -1.92
N ARG A 15 -21.05 -8.74 -1.37
CA ARG A 15 -20.80 -9.13 0.02
C ARG A 15 -20.32 -7.90 0.78
N SER A 16 -21.05 -7.58 1.83
CA SER A 16 -20.85 -6.48 2.78
C SER A 16 -19.39 -6.21 3.18
N PRO A 17 -19.06 -4.95 3.54
CA PRO A 17 -17.72 -4.34 3.53
C PRO A 17 -16.86 -4.73 4.74
N LYS A 18 -16.52 -6.02 4.90
CA LYS A 18 -15.71 -6.50 6.03
C LYS A 18 -14.64 -7.53 5.65
N ARG A 19 -14.14 -7.46 4.42
CA ARG A 19 -13.21 -8.48 3.92
C ARG A 19 -12.06 -7.91 3.10
N SER A 20 -11.42 -6.89 3.67
CA SER A 20 -10.11 -6.36 3.22
C SER A 20 -9.15 -6.21 4.41
N ASP A 21 -9.36 -6.96 5.49
CA ASP A 21 -8.57 -6.85 6.72
C ASP A 21 -7.72 -8.11 6.99
N LEU A 22 -8.07 -9.26 6.41
CA LEU A 22 -7.38 -10.54 6.65
C LEU A 22 -5.97 -10.63 6.06
N ASP A 23 -5.56 -9.64 5.27
CA ASP A 23 -4.25 -9.54 4.64
C ASP A 23 -3.55 -8.21 4.95
N PHE A 24 -4.27 -7.16 5.32
CA PHE A 24 -3.69 -5.83 5.55
C PHE A 24 -2.92 -5.72 6.87
N GLU A 25 -3.55 -6.07 8.00
CA GLU A 25 -2.90 -6.01 9.31
C GLU A 25 -1.95 -7.18 9.54
N ASP A 26 -2.28 -8.36 9.01
CA ASP A 26 -1.46 -9.57 9.14
C ASP A 26 -0.29 -9.62 8.14
N SER A 27 -0.17 -8.63 7.24
CA SER A 27 0.93 -8.53 6.29
C SER A 27 2.27 -8.39 7.02
N PRO A 28 3.32 -9.17 6.62
CA PRO A 28 4.67 -8.97 7.14
C PRO A 28 5.34 -7.69 6.60
N PHE A 29 4.72 -6.99 5.65
CA PHE A 29 5.23 -5.76 5.06
C PHE A 29 4.45 -4.53 5.53
N GLY A 30 5.09 -3.36 5.48
CA GLY A 30 4.40 -2.09 5.68
C GLY A 30 3.46 -1.80 4.50
N VAL A 31 2.16 -1.71 4.78
CA VAL A 31 1.12 -1.46 3.75
C VAL A 31 0.35 -0.19 4.09
N VAL A 32 0.10 0.62 3.07
CA VAL A 32 -0.67 1.86 3.15
C VAL A 32 -1.70 1.95 2.03
N PHE A 33 -2.94 2.29 2.38
CA PHE A 33 -3.93 2.72 1.40
C PHE A 33 -3.77 4.21 1.16
N VAL A 34 -3.70 4.62 -0.10
CA VAL A 34 -3.45 6.02 -0.48
C VAL A 34 -4.65 6.54 -1.28
N GLU A 35 -5.09 7.76 -0.95
CA GLU A 35 -6.01 8.50 -1.79
C GLU A 35 -5.32 8.92 -3.08
N ALA A 36 -5.70 8.31 -4.21
CA ALA A 36 -5.02 8.51 -5.48
C ALA A 36 -4.90 9.99 -5.92
N LYS A 37 -5.90 10.84 -5.64
CA LYS A 37 -5.89 12.25 -6.05
C LYS A 37 -4.94 13.12 -5.21
N THR A 38 -4.89 12.87 -3.90
CA THR A 38 -4.19 13.75 -2.98
C THR A 38 -2.87 13.16 -2.48
N GLY A 39 -2.64 11.87 -2.70
CA GLY A 39 -1.49 11.14 -2.17
C GLY A 39 -1.54 10.92 -0.66
N ARG A 40 -2.68 11.21 -0.01
CA ARG A 40 -2.81 11.11 1.45
C ARG A 40 -3.13 9.69 1.88
N PHE A 41 -2.52 9.22 2.96
CA PHE A 41 -2.82 7.90 3.50
C PHE A 41 -4.26 7.87 4.05
N LYS A 42 -5.05 6.88 3.64
CA LYS A 42 -6.38 6.60 4.19
C LYS A 42 -6.33 5.54 5.29
N ARG A 43 -5.37 4.61 5.21
CA ARG A 43 -5.13 3.56 6.20
C ARG A 43 -3.66 3.18 6.16
N VAL A 44 -3.16 2.77 7.31
CA VAL A 44 -1.77 2.39 7.54
C VAL A 44 -1.79 1.16 8.44
N ASN A 45 -1.08 0.10 8.08
CA ASN A 45 -1.02 -1.10 8.92
C ASN A 45 0.01 -0.93 10.05
N GLY A 46 -0.06 -1.82 11.05
CA GLY A 46 0.85 -1.78 12.19
C GLY A 46 2.33 -1.84 11.82
N VAL A 47 2.70 -2.64 10.81
CA VAL A 47 4.10 -2.76 10.37
C VAL A 47 4.65 -1.44 9.85
N PHE A 48 3.89 -0.73 9.01
CA PHE A 48 4.31 0.56 8.49
C PHE A 48 4.34 1.65 9.58
N ALA A 49 3.35 1.64 10.47
CA ALA A 49 3.30 2.56 11.60
C ALA A 49 4.55 2.42 12.49
N ASN A 50 4.91 1.17 12.83
CA ASN A 50 6.11 0.83 13.59
C ASN A 50 7.39 1.26 12.87
N LEU A 51 7.48 1.03 11.55
CA LEU A 51 8.63 1.45 10.73
C LEU A 51 8.84 2.96 10.80
N MET A 52 7.75 3.73 10.74
CA MET A 52 7.79 5.20 10.81
C MET A 52 7.91 5.74 12.24
N GLY A 53 7.89 4.86 13.26
CA GLY A 53 7.94 5.25 14.67
C GLY A 53 6.76 6.12 15.11
N ARG A 54 5.60 5.97 14.48
CA ARG A 54 4.38 6.76 14.71
C ARG A 54 3.18 5.83 14.83
N SER A 55 2.11 6.31 15.47
CA SER A 55 0.83 5.58 15.43
C SER A 55 0.17 5.67 14.06
N ALA A 56 -0.69 4.70 13.72
CA ALA A 56 -1.45 4.72 12.48
C ALA A 56 -2.30 6.01 12.33
N ASP A 57 -2.94 6.45 13.41
CA ASP A 57 -3.77 7.67 13.42
C ASP A 57 -2.99 8.94 13.10
N GLN A 58 -1.73 9.03 13.55
CA GLN A 58 -0.84 10.16 13.22
C GLN A 58 -0.39 10.15 11.75
N LEU A 59 -0.51 9.00 11.07
CA LEU A 59 -0.10 8.82 9.69
C LEU A 59 -1.28 8.96 8.72
N VAL A 60 -2.53 8.80 9.16
CA VAL A 60 -3.70 9.07 8.32
C VAL A 60 -3.71 10.54 7.90
N GLY A 61 -3.93 10.79 6.61
CA GLY A 61 -3.92 12.12 6.01
C GLY A 61 -2.53 12.64 5.63
N VAL A 62 -1.45 12.01 6.08
CA VAL A 62 -0.07 12.37 5.74
C VAL A 62 0.23 11.96 4.29
N ARG A 63 1.06 12.73 3.58
CA ARG A 63 1.62 12.34 2.27
C ARG A 63 3.00 11.76 2.46
N TRP A 64 3.42 10.92 1.51
CA TRP A 64 4.78 10.39 1.48
C TRP A 64 5.87 11.47 1.58
N SER A 65 5.68 12.60 0.88
CA SER A 65 6.58 13.75 0.88
C SER A 65 6.72 14.46 2.24
N ASP A 66 5.73 14.30 3.11
CA ASP A 66 5.65 15.00 4.39
C ASP A 66 6.34 14.19 5.51
N LEU A 67 6.72 12.94 5.21
CA LEU A 67 7.51 12.11 6.12
C LEU A 67 8.94 12.64 6.17
N SER A 68 9.34 13.14 7.34
CA SER A 68 10.72 13.61 7.58
C SER A 68 11.73 12.46 7.37
N PRO A 69 12.93 12.72 6.83
CA PRO A 69 13.97 11.69 6.64
C PRO A 69 14.35 10.92 7.92
N LEU A 70 14.16 11.52 9.10
CA LEU A 70 14.36 10.89 10.41
C LEU A 70 13.40 9.70 10.67
N ALA A 71 12.23 9.67 10.02
CA ALA A 71 11.28 8.55 10.11
C ALA A 71 11.74 7.30 9.35
N LEU A 72 12.77 7.44 8.50
CA LEU A 72 13.34 6.33 7.70
C LEU A 72 14.61 5.74 8.34
N GLN A 73 15.10 6.30 9.45
CA GLN A 73 16.39 5.93 10.07
C GLN A 73 16.38 4.59 10.82
N LYS A 74 15.25 3.86 10.87
CA LYS A 74 15.16 2.54 11.51
C LYS A 74 15.04 1.36 10.53
N THR A 75 15.22 1.59 9.24
CA THR A 75 15.30 0.49 8.28
C THR A 75 16.75 -0.03 8.27
N PRO A 76 17.04 -1.31 8.55
CA PRO A 76 18.29 -1.88 8.06
C PRO A 76 18.28 -1.64 6.56
N VAL A 77 19.29 -0.92 6.09
CA VAL A 77 19.52 -0.68 4.67
C VAL A 77 19.43 -2.05 4.00
N TYR A 78 18.48 -2.22 3.08
CA TYR A 78 18.48 -3.36 2.15
C TYR A 78 19.65 -3.13 1.17
N ALA A 79 20.86 -3.11 1.71
CA ALA A 79 22.10 -3.42 1.05
C ALA A 79 22.11 -4.95 1.09
N GLU A 80 22.00 -5.68 0.00
CA GLU A 80 22.72 -5.53 -1.24
C GLU A 80 21.86 -6.11 -2.39
N GLN A 81 21.91 -5.49 -3.57
CA GLN A 81 21.48 -6.01 -4.88
C GLN A 81 19.97 -6.14 -5.16
N GLY A 82 19.32 -5.00 -5.44
CA GLY A 82 18.20 -4.98 -6.38
C GLY A 82 18.73 -5.16 -7.82
N PRO A 83 18.00 -5.86 -8.73
CA PRO A 83 18.46 -6.04 -10.09
C PRO A 83 18.66 -4.66 -10.72
N ASN A 84 19.78 -4.52 -11.44
CA ASN A 84 20.18 -3.31 -12.14
C ASN A 84 19.04 -2.80 -13.05
N HIS A 85 18.20 -1.90 -12.54
CA HIS A 85 17.19 -1.21 -13.34
C HIS A 85 17.85 -0.05 -14.09
N SER A 86 18.88 -0.35 -14.87
CA SER A 86 19.18 0.43 -16.05
C SER A 86 17.97 0.32 -16.97
N ARG A 87 17.06 1.27 -16.88
CA ARG A 87 16.08 1.51 -17.94
C ARG A 87 16.91 1.93 -19.16
N PRO A 88 17.02 1.13 -20.25
CA PRO A 88 17.59 1.68 -21.46
C PRO A 88 16.72 2.87 -21.86
N SER A 89 17.37 4.01 -22.13
CA SER A 89 16.70 5.11 -22.82
C SER A 89 16.02 4.55 -24.07
N PRO A 90 14.77 4.93 -24.38
CA PRO A 90 14.23 4.63 -25.69
C PRO A 90 15.08 5.42 -26.68
N ASP A 91 15.92 4.71 -27.44
CA ASP A 91 16.67 5.28 -28.54
C ASP A 91 15.72 5.96 -29.53
N THR A 92 16.24 7.05 -30.11
CA THR A 92 15.59 8.05 -30.98
C THR A 92 15.02 7.47 -32.26
#